data_AF-A0A3D2R753-F1
#
_entry.id   AF-A0A3D2R753-F1
#
_cell.length_a   1.000
_cell.length_b   1.000
_cell.length_c   1.000
_cell.angle_alpha   90.00
_cell.angle_beta   90.00
_cell.angle_gamma   90.00
#
_symmetry.space_group_name_H-M   'P 1'
#
loop_
_entity.id
_entity.type
_entity.pdbx_description
1 polymer ?
#
loop_
_entity_poly.entity_id
_entity_poly.type
_entity_poly.pdbx_seq_one_letter_code
_entity_poly.pdbx_strand_id
1 'polypeptide(L)' 'DRGLHDALTHLGVVSDWREPDVIRVAPAPLYNSYRDVHDFVQRLNQCL' A
#
# COMPACT_ATOMS: atom_id res chain seq x y z
N ASP A 1 5.62 3.33 -10.43
CA ASP A 1 6.98 3.73 -10.05
C ASP A 1 7.42 2.98 -8.79
N ARG A 2 8.62 2.41 -8.85
CA ARG A 2 9.31 1.75 -7.74
C ARG A 2 9.51 2.70 -6.55
N GLY A 3 9.71 3.99 -6.80
CA GLY A 3 9.79 5.02 -5.77
C GLY A 3 8.54 5.13 -4.90
N LEU A 4 7.34 5.03 -5.50
CA LEU A 4 6.08 5.02 -4.76
C LEU A 4 5.96 3.78 -3.86
N HIS A 5 6.40 2.61 -4.35
CA HIS A 5 6.42 1.38 -3.57
C HIS A 5 7.38 1.47 -2.37
N ASP A 6 8.57 2.03 -2.58
CA ASP A 6 9.56 2.23 -1.53
C ASP A 6 9.07 3.23 -0.46
N ALA A 7 8.37 4.29 -0.87
CA ALA A 7 7.78 5.28 0.03
C ALA A 7 6.66 4.66 0.90
N LEU A 8 5.74 3.90 0.30
CA LEU A 8 4.70 3.16 1.01
C LEU A 8 5.30 2.16 2.02
N THR A 9 6.35 1.45 1.62
CA THR A 9 7.06 0.49 2.47
C THR A 9 7.67 1.18 3.70
N HIS A 10 8.28 2.36 3.55
CA HIS A 10 8.78 3.16 4.67
C HIS A 10 7.68 3.64 5.62
N LEU A 11 6.48 3.89 5.11
CA LEU A 11 5.30 4.18 5.93
C LEU A 11 4.67 2.92 6.55
N GLY A 12 5.31 1.74 6.44
CA GLY A 12 4.85 0.49 7.05
C GLY A 12 3.69 -0.18 6.30
N VAL A 13 3.47 0.16 5.03
CA VAL A 13 2.51 -0.55 4.17
C VAL A 13 3.23 -1.72 3.50
N VAL A 14 2.70 -2.93 3.68
CA VAL A 14 3.18 -4.13 2.98
C VAL A 14 2.38 -4.31 1.69
N SER A 15 3.05 -4.22 0.55
CA SER A 15 2.46 -4.39 -0.79
C SER A 15 3.37 -5.22 -1.69
N ASP A 16 2.82 -5.73 -2.80
CA ASP A 16 3.57 -6.51 -3.79
C ASP A 16 3.89 -5.66 -5.03
N TRP A 17 5.17 -5.58 -5.40
CA TRP A 17 5.64 -4.93 -6.62
C TRP A 17 5.67 -5.90 -7.81
N ARG A 18 5.16 -5.47 -8.96
CA ARG A 18 5.13 -6.24 -10.20
C ARG A 18 5.64 -5.42 -11.36
N GLU A 19 6.54 -6.01 -12.14
CA GLU A 19 7.07 -5.38 -13.34
C GLU A 19 6.06 -5.41 -14.50
N PRO A 20 6.03 -4.36 -15.34
CA PRO A 20 6.55 -3.01 -15.07
C PRO A 20 5.49 -2.16 -14.34
N ASP A 21 5.92 -1.43 -13.30
CA ASP A 21 5.17 -0.33 -12.69
C ASP A 21 3.83 -0.61 -11.97
N VAL A 22 3.59 -1.85 -11.54
CA VAL A 22 2.36 -2.22 -10.84
C VAL A 22 2.61 -2.47 -9.35
N ILE A 23 1.78 -1.87 -8.49
CA ILE A 23 1.71 -2.16 -7.06
C ILE A 23 0.39 -2.87 -6.78
N ARG A 24 0.44 -4.02 -6.11
CA ARG A 24 -0.74 -4.78 -5.68
C ARG A 24 -0.92 -4.70 -4.18
N VAL A 25 -2.14 -4.40 -3.76
CA VAL A 25 -2.57 -4.42 -2.37
C VAL A 25 -3.86 -5.21 -2.29
N ALA A 26 -3.91 -6.21 -1.41
CA ALA A 26 -5.07 -7.06 -1.22
C ALA A 26 -5.35 -7.19 0.28
N PRO A 27 -6.31 -6.43 0.83
CA PRO A 27 -6.71 -6.59 2.23
C PRO A 27 -7.34 -7.97 2.42
N ALA A 28 -6.81 -8.74 3.37
CA ALA A 28 -7.35 -10.04 3.70
C ALA A 28 -8.50 -9.90 4.72
N PRO A 29 -9.68 -10.44 4.43
CA PRO A 29 -10.87 -10.22 5.25
C PRO A 29 -10.77 -10.80 6.67
N LEU A 30 -9.89 -11.79 6.88
CA LEU A 30 -9.72 -12.43 8.18
C LEU A 30 -9.02 -11.55 9.22
N TYR A 31 -8.20 -10.59 8.80
CA TYR A 31 -7.36 -9.82 9.71
C TYR A 31 -7.18 -8.34 9.32
N ASN A 32 -7.81 -7.89 8.24
CA ASN A 32 -7.88 -6.47 7.92
C ASN A 32 -9.28 -5.91 8.18
N SER A 33 -9.32 -4.75 8.81
CA SER A 33 -10.51 -3.96 9.08
C SER A 33 -10.72 -2.89 8.01
N TYR A 34 -11.93 -2.31 7.97
CA TYR A 34 -12.20 -1.13 7.14
C TYR A 34 -11.30 0.07 7.51
N ARG A 35 -10.88 0.17 8.78
CA ARG A 35 -9.96 1.21 9.23
C ARG A 35 -8.58 1.03 8.62
N ASP A 36 -8.07 -0.19 8.50
CA ASP A 36 -6.77 -0.45 7.86
C ASP A 36 -6.77 -0.01 6.39
N VAL A 37 -7.89 -0.24 5.69
CA VAL A 37 -8.05 0.22 4.30
C VAL A 37 -8.10 1.75 4.23
N HIS A 38 -8.83 2.40 5.14
CA HIS A 38 -8.85 3.86 5.22
C HIS A 38 -7.45 4.44 5.49
N ASP A 39 -6.74 3.89 6.48
CA ASP A 39 -5.41 4.35 6.86
C ASP A 39 -4.39 4.11 5.74
N PHE A 40 -4.53 3.01 4.99
CA PHE A 40 -3.77 2.78 3.76
C PHE A 40 -3.99 3.89 2.74
N VAL A 41 -5.24 4.28 2.46
CA VAL A 41 -5.55 5.36 1.50
C VAL A 41 -4.95 6.70 1.95
N GLN A 42 -4.97 7.01 3.25
CA GLN A 42 -4.34 8.22 3.78
C GLN A 42 -2.81 8.21 3.56
N ARG A 43 -2.15 7.08 3.82
CA ARG A 43 -0.70 6.92 3.56
C ARG A 43 -0.38 6.99 2.07
N LEU A 44 -1.24 6.44 1.22
CA LEU A 44 -1.10 6.54 -0.24
C LEU A 44 -1.13 8.00 -0.68
N ASN A 45 -2.09 8.78 -0.20
CA ASN A 45 -2.17 10.21 -0.50
C ASN A 45 -0.95 11.02 -0.01
N GLN A 46 -0.26 10.57 1.02
CA GLN A 46 0.96 11.22 1.51
C GLN A 46 2.17 10.97 0.58
N CYS A 47 2.16 9.88 -0.18
CA CYS A 47 3.24 9.48 -1.08
C CYS A 47 3.06 9.94 -2.54
N LEU A 48 1.85 10.40 -2.89
CA LEU A 48 1.52 10.96 -4.21
C LEU A 48 1.85 12.46 -4.26
#